data_AF-A0A0J5H0Q8-F1
#
_entry.id   AF-A0A0J5H0Q8-F1
#
_cell.length_a   1.000
_cell.length_b   1.000
_cell.length_c   1.000
_cell.angle_alpha   90.00
_cell.angle_beta   90.00
_cell.angle_gamma   90.00
#
_symmetry.space_group_name_H-M   'P 1'
#
loop_
_entity.id
_entity.type
_entity.pdbx_description
1 polymer ?
#
loop_
_entity_poly.entity_id
_entity_poly.type
_entity_poly.pdbx_seq_one_letter_code
_entity_poly.pdbx_strand_id
1 'polypeptide(L)'
;MKRKIILNQSGVTLLEVLVSLAILAFLGTLTFSVLITTINHEKTTSSHINLRQESNIIISTIRQDHQKPSPTYSLCPGNLVSNNELGFMDFSINQTIIEENDCMEVNTSEQIDVDFTLVDTFNKTFNVSTTLEPSQVHSAINNIYKDAPSFEEPPPTIYDSFLYENIFIFGSDFGIYGSTPVNGVPKEKLGTILINNYNKKDLRFTGNNQVVVHRIIIDKKGNAVTFDSSTKLGRMGTTEIIHINGNVNLNNGGSEINADTVVINGSVHFGSSGKITAKKVFISGDVNFGNWSALIQADEVYIAGKITERHSGNVVGNIKTYNAGEVPSNEDLFDNVMPVLKEDSWYQNNSYVSGGVLQENTKIFTNNYYSTAYNHNNLNNVVVVSKGDITITGLGAKGLKGILIAPYGKVTFGGASFEGIVIARDGFYTQTNPSITFNNIENFFPNENALPFE
;
A
#
# COMPACT_ATOMS: atom_id res chain seq x y z
N MET A 1 46.91 35.82 52.38
CA MET A 1 46.51 35.07 51.16
C MET A 1 45.01 35.32 50.92
N LYS A 2 44.65 36.28 50.05
CA LYS A 2 43.25 36.53 49.66
C LYS A 2 43.21 36.65 48.14
N ARG A 3 42.74 35.58 47.47
CA ARG A 3 42.47 35.54 46.03
C ARG A 3 41.20 36.35 45.76
N LYS A 4 41.30 37.43 45.00
CA LYS A 4 40.16 38.05 44.32
C LYS A 4 39.86 37.22 43.07
N ILE A 5 38.72 36.55 43.07
CA ILE A 5 38.11 35.98 41.86
C ILE A 5 37.33 37.13 41.23
N ILE A 6 37.78 37.60 40.07
CA ILE A 6 37.06 38.57 39.25
C ILE A 6 36.06 37.78 38.41
N LEU A 7 34.77 38.00 38.63
CA LEU A 7 33.69 37.48 37.82
C LEU A 7 33.66 38.26 36.50
N ASN A 8 34.07 37.61 35.42
CA ASN A 8 34.01 38.15 34.07
C ASN A 8 32.59 37.93 33.52
N GLN A 9 31.71 38.91 33.69
CA GLN A 9 30.40 38.91 33.04
C GLN A 9 30.54 39.54 31.66
N SER A 10 30.81 38.72 30.64
CA SER A 10 30.68 39.12 29.25
C SER A 10 29.20 39.28 28.95
N GLY A 11 28.72 40.53 28.91
CA GLY A 11 27.37 40.86 28.44
C GLY A 11 27.18 40.41 27.00
N VAL A 12 25.95 40.00 26.65
CA VAL A 12 25.59 39.61 25.29
C VAL A 12 25.84 40.78 24.36
N THR A 13 26.61 40.56 23.30
CA THR A 13 26.89 41.62 22.34
C THR A 13 25.67 41.89 21.46
N LEU A 14 25.45 43.14 21.05
CA LEU A 14 24.35 43.50 20.15
C LEU A 14 24.37 42.68 18.85
N LEU A 15 25.57 42.31 18.39
CA LEU A 15 25.77 41.46 17.22
C LEU A 15 25.23 40.05 17.42
N GLU A 16 25.48 39.42 18.57
CA GLU A 16 24.95 38.08 18.88
C GLU A 16 23.42 38.07 18.95
N VAL A 17 22.81 39.12 19.48
CA VAL A 17 21.34 39.28 19.49
C VAL A 17 20.80 39.40 18.07
N LEU A 18 21.45 40.20 17.23
CA LEU A 18 21.02 40.43 15.84
C LEU A 18 21.13 39.15 15.00
N VAL A 19 22.23 38.40 15.14
CA VAL A 19 22.44 37.12 14.44
C VAL A 19 21.42 36.08 14.92
N SER A 20 21.15 36.01 16.22
CA SER A 20 20.16 35.07 16.78
C SER A 20 18.75 35.36 16.26
N LEU A 21 18.37 36.65 16.18
CA LEU A 21 17.08 37.06 15.60
C LEU A 21 16.98 36.73 14.12
N ALA A 22 18.05 36.93 13.35
CA ALA A 22 18.07 36.60 11.92
C ALA A 22 17.91 35.08 11.68
N ILE A 23 18.62 34.25 12.45
CA ILE A 23 18.50 32.79 12.38
C ILE A 23 17.08 32.34 12.76
N LEU A 24 16.52 32.92 13.82
CA LEU A 24 15.18 32.56 14.30
C LEU A 24 14.10 32.96 13.29
N ALA A 25 14.23 34.12 12.65
CA ALA A 25 13.34 34.54 11.57
C ALA A 25 13.41 33.58 10.37
N PHE A 26 14.61 33.17 9.97
CA PHE A 26 14.82 32.22 8.88
C PHE A 26 14.25 30.82 9.20
N LEU A 27 14.45 30.32 10.42
CA LEU A 27 13.85 29.06 10.86
C LEU A 27 12.32 29.15 10.95
N GLY A 28 11.80 30.31 11.36
CA GLY A 28 10.36 30.58 11.42
C GLY A 28 9.71 30.52 10.04
N THR A 29 10.34 31.10 9.01
CA THR A 29 9.77 31.08 7.65
C THR A 29 9.77 29.68 7.05
N LEU A 30 10.84 28.91 7.26
CA LEU A 30 10.93 27.52 6.77
C LEU A 30 9.87 26.63 7.43
N THR A 31 9.74 26.69 8.76
CA THR A 31 8.76 25.86 9.48
C THR A 31 7.32 26.24 9.13
N PHE A 32 7.03 27.53 8.98
CA PHE A 32 5.70 28.01 8.60
C PHE A 32 5.33 27.63 7.15
N SER A 33 6.29 27.64 6.22
CA SER A 33 6.07 27.20 4.84
C SER A 33 5.70 25.71 4.75
N VAL A 34 6.38 24.86 5.53
CA VAL A 34 6.04 23.43 5.61
C VAL A 34 4.64 23.25 6.20
N LEU A 35 4.31 23.96 7.28
CA LEU A 35 2.99 23.89 7.91
C LEU A 35 1.85 24.27 6.96
N ILE A 36 1.98 25.38 6.21
CA ILE A 36 0.98 25.79 5.22
C ILE A 36 0.83 24.73 4.13
N THR A 37 1.94 24.16 3.68
CA THR A 37 1.92 23.11 2.65
C THR A 37 1.16 21.88 3.15
N THR A 38 1.41 21.47 4.40
CA THR A 38 0.67 20.35 5.04
C THR A 38 -0.82 20.63 5.13
N ILE A 39 -1.23 21.82 5.61
CA ILE A 39 -2.65 22.18 5.73
C ILE A 39 -3.35 22.20 4.37
N ASN A 40 -2.69 22.73 3.33
CA ASN A 40 -3.26 22.76 1.99
C ASN A 40 -3.36 21.35 1.38
N HIS A 41 -2.40 20.49 1.67
CA HIS A 41 -2.42 19.10 1.24
C HIS A 41 -3.53 18.31 1.95
N GLU A 42 -3.70 18.49 3.27
CA GLU A 42 -4.79 17.89 4.04
C GLU A 42 -6.16 18.26 3.46
N LYS A 43 -6.38 19.55 3.16
CA LYS A 43 -7.63 20.01 2.54
C LYS A 43 -7.87 19.36 1.17
N THR A 44 -6.82 19.26 0.35
CA THR A 44 -6.92 18.67 -0.99
C THR A 44 -7.22 17.17 -0.91
N THR A 45 -6.51 16.45 -0.06
CA THR A 45 -6.69 15.00 0.11
C THR A 45 -8.05 14.68 0.72
N SER A 46 -8.47 15.44 1.74
CA SER A 46 -9.79 15.29 2.37
C SER A 46 -10.92 15.57 1.37
N SER A 47 -10.79 16.64 0.57
CA SER A 47 -11.71 16.96 -0.53
C SER A 47 -11.89 15.80 -1.51
N HIS A 48 -10.78 15.22 -1.99
CA HIS A 48 -10.84 14.06 -2.91
C HIS A 48 -11.49 12.83 -2.28
N ILE A 49 -11.18 12.53 -1.02
CA ILE A 49 -11.78 11.40 -0.29
C ILE A 49 -13.30 11.61 -0.17
N ASN A 50 -13.72 12.80 0.23
CA ASN A 50 -15.13 13.14 0.41
C ASN A 50 -15.91 13.04 -0.91
N LEU A 51 -15.37 13.61 -2.01
CA LEU A 51 -15.98 13.53 -3.33
C LEU A 51 -16.17 12.07 -3.78
N ARG A 52 -15.18 11.21 -3.56
CA ARG A 52 -15.26 9.78 -3.91
C ARG A 52 -16.26 9.02 -3.03
N GLN A 53 -16.23 9.25 -1.72
CA GLN A 53 -17.16 8.62 -0.79
C GLN A 53 -18.60 8.99 -1.09
N GLU A 54 -18.87 10.28 -1.33
CA GLU A 54 -20.22 10.76 -1.65
C GLU A 54 -20.70 10.18 -2.99
N SER A 55 -19.83 10.17 -4.00
CA SER A 55 -20.14 9.57 -5.30
C SER A 55 -20.54 8.09 -5.19
N ASN A 56 -19.83 7.33 -4.36
CA ASN A 56 -20.16 5.93 -4.09
C ASN A 56 -21.51 5.77 -3.38
N ILE A 57 -21.84 6.68 -2.46
CA ILE A 57 -23.14 6.70 -1.77
C ILE A 57 -24.26 7.01 -2.75
N ILE A 58 -24.08 8.02 -3.62
CA ILE A 58 -25.04 8.42 -4.65
C ILE A 58 -25.34 7.24 -5.58
N ILE A 59 -24.31 6.62 -6.16
CA ILE A 59 -24.49 5.46 -7.05
C ILE A 59 -25.15 4.28 -6.35
N SER A 60 -24.77 4.00 -5.10
CA SER A 60 -25.37 2.92 -4.33
C SER A 60 -26.85 3.17 -4.08
N THR A 61 -27.23 4.43 -3.82
CA THR A 61 -28.61 4.86 -3.61
C THR A 61 -29.43 4.70 -4.89
N ILE A 62 -28.93 5.21 -6.01
CA ILE A 62 -29.60 5.08 -7.32
C ILE A 62 -29.79 3.60 -7.67
N ARG A 63 -28.75 2.77 -7.48
CA ARG A 63 -28.83 1.33 -7.75
C ARG A 63 -29.87 0.65 -6.86
N GLN A 64 -29.89 0.98 -5.57
CA GLN A 64 -30.85 0.41 -4.64
C GLN A 64 -32.28 0.75 -5.05
N ASP A 65 -32.53 1.99 -5.50
CA ASP A 65 -33.83 2.42 -5.99
C ASP A 65 -34.22 1.73 -7.30
N HIS A 66 -33.26 1.60 -8.24
CA HIS A 66 -33.45 0.92 -9.52
C HIS A 66 -33.75 -0.57 -9.38
N GLN A 67 -33.27 -1.22 -8.32
CA GLN A 67 -33.51 -2.64 -8.03
C GLN A 67 -34.79 -2.90 -7.19
N LYS A 68 -35.56 -1.87 -6.85
CA LYS A 68 -36.85 -2.06 -6.15
C LYS A 68 -37.87 -2.77 -7.06
N PRO A 69 -38.85 -3.49 -6.49
CA PRO A 69 -39.92 -4.15 -7.24
C PRO A 69 -40.97 -3.19 -7.85
N SER A 70 -40.71 -1.87 -7.84
CA SER A 70 -41.60 -0.86 -8.43
C SER A 70 -41.28 -0.72 -9.92
N PRO A 71 -42.27 -0.52 -10.83
CA PRO A 71 -42.01 -0.35 -12.26
C PRO A 71 -41.25 0.94 -12.57
N THR A 72 -41.42 1.98 -11.75
CA THR A 72 -40.67 3.23 -11.88
C THR A 72 -40.28 3.78 -10.50
N TYR A 73 -39.30 4.68 -10.47
CA TYR A 73 -38.99 5.52 -9.32
C TYR A 73 -38.61 6.94 -9.76
N SER A 74 -38.82 7.90 -8.86
CA SER A 74 -38.44 9.29 -9.07
C SER A 74 -37.00 9.50 -8.58
N LEU A 75 -36.12 9.98 -9.46
CA LEU A 75 -34.75 10.36 -9.14
C LEU A 75 -34.58 11.87 -9.21
N CYS A 76 -34.17 12.48 -8.10
CA CYS A 76 -33.91 13.92 -7.99
C CYS A 76 -32.48 14.13 -7.50
N PRO A 77 -31.57 14.75 -8.30
CA PRO A 77 -30.18 14.95 -7.89
C PRO A 77 -30.05 15.66 -6.54
N GLY A 78 -30.83 16.72 -6.30
CA GLY A 78 -30.79 17.48 -5.03
C GLY A 78 -31.10 16.66 -3.77
N ASN A 79 -31.67 15.46 -3.89
CA ASN A 79 -31.92 14.56 -2.75
C ASN A 79 -30.83 13.48 -2.58
N LEU A 80 -29.89 13.37 -3.52
CA LEU A 80 -28.84 12.34 -3.52
C LEU A 80 -27.60 12.78 -2.75
N VAL A 81 -27.33 14.08 -2.72
CA VAL A 81 -26.21 14.65 -1.97
C VAL A 81 -26.65 14.84 -0.51
N SER A 82 -26.00 14.12 0.39
CA SER A 82 -26.22 14.24 1.84
C SER A 82 -25.34 15.34 2.46
N ASN A 83 -24.27 15.74 1.76
CA ASN A 83 -23.33 16.76 2.21
C ASN A 83 -23.55 18.12 1.52
N ASN A 84 -23.98 19.13 2.29
CA ASN A 84 -24.23 20.49 1.79
C ASN A 84 -22.98 21.22 1.25
N GLU A 85 -21.78 20.67 1.43
CA GLU A 85 -20.53 21.21 0.89
C GLU A 85 -20.20 20.70 -0.52
N LEU A 86 -21.04 19.81 -1.05
CA LEU A 86 -20.91 19.22 -2.37
C LEU A 86 -22.14 19.60 -3.23
N GLY A 87 -21.94 19.67 -4.53
CA GLY A 87 -23.01 19.88 -5.50
C GLY A 87 -22.73 19.13 -6.80
N PHE A 88 -23.76 19.01 -7.63
CA PHE A 88 -23.60 18.50 -8.99
C PHE A 88 -23.20 19.63 -9.93
N MET A 89 -22.08 19.45 -10.63
CA MET A 89 -21.72 20.27 -11.78
C MET A 89 -22.48 19.83 -13.03
N ASP A 90 -22.65 18.52 -13.19
CA ASP A 90 -23.53 17.89 -14.16
C ASP A 90 -24.13 16.60 -13.57
N PHE A 91 -25.32 16.25 -14.06
CA PHE A 91 -25.99 14.98 -13.76
C PHE A 91 -26.84 14.60 -14.97
N SER A 92 -26.75 13.37 -15.44
CA SER A 92 -27.53 12.90 -16.58
C SER A 92 -27.86 11.42 -16.48
N ILE A 93 -29.01 11.07 -17.04
CA ILE A 93 -29.46 9.68 -17.21
C ILE A 93 -29.73 9.44 -18.68
N ASN A 94 -29.16 8.39 -19.27
CA ASN A 94 -29.27 8.07 -20.70
C ASN A 94 -28.97 9.30 -21.58
N GLN A 95 -27.91 10.04 -21.24
CA GLN A 95 -27.48 11.28 -21.89
C GLN A 95 -28.46 12.46 -21.78
N THR A 96 -29.53 12.33 -20.98
CA THR A 96 -30.47 13.40 -20.68
C THR A 96 -30.02 14.11 -19.41
N ILE A 97 -29.60 15.37 -19.53
CA ILE A 97 -29.17 16.20 -18.40
C ILE A 97 -30.37 16.50 -17.51
N ILE A 98 -30.18 16.35 -16.20
CA ILE A 98 -31.16 16.65 -15.15
C ILE A 98 -30.58 17.77 -14.29
N GLU A 99 -31.29 18.89 -14.22
CA GLU A 99 -30.92 20.00 -13.35
C GLU A 99 -31.05 19.59 -11.87
N GLU A 100 -30.28 20.23 -10.99
CA GLU A 100 -30.17 19.83 -9.57
C GLU A 100 -31.52 19.74 -8.83
N ASN A 101 -32.48 20.59 -9.20
CA ASN A 101 -33.82 20.65 -8.59
C ASN A 101 -34.90 19.90 -9.38
N ASP A 102 -34.56 19.32 -10.53
CA ASP A 102 -35.50 18.57 -11.36
C ASP A 102 -35.48 17.09 -10.98
N CYS A 103 -36.61 16.43 -11.21
CA CYS A 103 -36.75 15.00 -10.98
C CYS A 103 -37.17 14.29 -12.26
N MET A 104 -36.63 13.09 -12.47
CA MET A 104 -36.99 12.23 -13.58
C MET A 104 -37.63 10.93 -13.06
N GLU A 105 -38.66 10.45 -13.75
CA GLU A 105 -39.16 9.09 -13.56
C GLU A 105 -38.31 8.12 -14.38
N VAL A 106 -37.77 7.12 -13.69
CA VAL A 106 -36.87 6.12 -14.25
C VAL A 106 -37.55 4.77 -14.25
N ASN A 107 -37.54 4.10 -15.40
CA ASN A 107 -38.11 2.75 -15.55
C ASN A 107 -37.12 1.69 -15.04
N THR A 108 -37.52 0.93 -14.03
CA THR A 108 -36.66 -0.12 -13.44
C THR A 108 -36.48 -1.32 -14.35
N SER A 109 -37.30 -1.47 -15.39
CA SER A 109 -37.19 -2.57 -16.35
C SER A 109 -36.19 -2.30 -17.48
N GLU A 110 -35.61 -1.10 -17.52
CA GLU A 110 -34.65 -0.68 -18.54
C GLU A 110 -33.25 -0.53 -17.95
N GLN A 111 -32.25 -0.73 -18.78
CA GLN A 111 -30.87 -0.38 -18.47
C GLN A 111 -30.76 1.14 -18.52
N ILE A 112 -30.06 1.73 -17.55
CA ILE A 112 -29.83 3.17 -17.51
C ILE A 112 -28.35 3.50 -17.40
N ASP A 113 -27.89 4.47 -18.17
CA ASP A 113 -26.56 5.06 -18.04
C ASP A 113 -26.68 6.30 -17.15
N VAL A 114 -25.88 6.39 -16.11
CA VAL A 114 -25.84 7.46 -15.12
C VAL A 114 -24.47 8.11 -15.18
N ASP A 115 -24.44 9.39 -15.54
CA ASP A 115 -23.22 10.19 -15.60
C ASP A 115 -23.40 11.43 -14.73
N PHE A 116 -22.46 11.71 -13.84
CA PHE A 116 -22.46 12.95 -13.07
C PHE A 116 -21.06 13.38 -12.64
N THR A 117 -20.93 14.67 -12.36
CA THR A 117 -19.70 15.25 -11.83
C THR A 117 -20.04 15.99 -10.56
N LEU A 118 -19.48 15.55 -9.43
CA LEU A 118 -19.54 16.30 -8.19
C LEU A 118 -18.49 17.40 -8.18
N VAL A 119 -18.82 18.50 -7.53
CA VAL A 119 -17.93 19.61 -7.23
C VAL A 119 -18.01 19.97 -5.76
N ASP A 120 -16.87 20.32 -5.16
CA ASP A 120 -16.81 20.81 -3.79
C ASP A 120 -16.64 22.34 -3.70
N THR A 121 -16.66 22.87 -2.47
CA THR A 121 -16.41 24.30 -2.21
C THR A 121 -15.03 24.81 -2.63
N PHE A 122 -14.08 23.93 -2.93
CA PHE A 122 -12.73 24.24 -3.43
C PHE A 122 -12.61 24.11 -4.96
N ASN A 123 -13.74 23.90 -5.68
CA ASN A 123 -13.80 23.71 -7.12
C ASN A 123 -13.01 22.48 -7.61
N LYS A 124 -12.86 21.47 -6.75
CA LYS A 124 -12.38 20.13 -7.10
C LYS A 124 -13.56 19.32 -7.59
N THR A 125 -13.31 18.51 -8.62
CA THR A 125 -14.35 17.73 -9.26
C THR A 125 -14.05 16.25 -9.23
N PHE A 126 -15.10 15.44 -9.26
CA PHE A 126 -15.01 14.00 -9.41
C PHE A 126 -16.13 13.53 -10.33
N ASN A 127 -15.77 12.90 -11.44
CA ASN A 127 -16.71 12.42 -12.45
C ASN A 127 -16.98 10.93 -12.24
N VAL A 128 -18.25 10.56 -12.36
CA VAL A 128 -18.74 9.19 -12.34
C VAL A 128 -19.51 8.95 -13.62
N SER A 129 -19.21 7.84 -14.28
CA SER A 129 -19.94 7.33 -15.43
C SER A 129 -20.22 5.85 -15.21
N THR A 130 -21.49 5.45 -15.26
CA THR A 130 -21.84 4.05 -15.06
C THR A 130 -23.18 3.64 -15.64
N THR A 131 -23.30 2.36 -15.98
CA THR A 131 -24.55 1.70 -16.36
C THR A 131 -25.17 0.92 -15.19
N LEU A 132 -26.49 0.94 -15.04
CA LEU A 132 -27.26 0.14 -14.09
C LEU A 132 -28.21 -0.80 -14.83
N GLU A 133 -28.10 -2.09 -14.51
CA GLU A 133 -28.91 -3.17 -15.09
C GLU A 133 -30.39 -3.11 -14.64
N PRO A 134 -31.34 -3.61 -15.46
CA PRO A 134 -32.74 -3.74 -15.09
C PRO A 134 -32.99 -4.51 -13.78
N SER A 135 -34.10 -4.20 -13.11
CA SER A 135 -34.58 -4.87 -11.90
C SER A 135 -34.91 -6.35 -12.15
N GLN A 136 -34.26 -7.23 -11.39
CA GLN A 136 -34.37 -8.69 -11.57
C GLN A 136 -35.72 -9.30 -11.15
N VAL A 137 -36.69 -8.48 -10.73
CA VAL A 137 -38.03 -8.94 -10.32
C VAL A 137 -38.92 -9.30 -11.52
N HIS A 138 -38.59 -8.87 -12.75
CA HIS A 138 -39.37 -9.20 -13.96
C HIS A 138 -38.80 -10.35 -14.83
N SER A 139 -37.64 -10.91 -14.48
CA SER A 139 -37.05 -12.05 -15.19
C SER A 139 -37.29 -13.35 -14.42
N ALA A 140 -38.42 -14.00 -14.66
CA ALA A 140 -38.79 -15.25 -14.03
C ALA A 140 -37.84 -16.41 -14.42
N ILE A 141 -37.17 -16.95 -13.41
CA ILE A 141 -36.74 -18.35 -13.19
C ILE A 141 -35.87 -18.98 -14.30
N ASN A 142 -34.55 -18.83 -14.16
CA ASN A 142 -33.61 -19.95 -14.26
C ASN A 142 -32.38 -19.65 -13.40
N ASN A 143 -31.98 -20.62 -12.58
CA ASN A 143 -30.81 -20.54 -11.69
C ASN A 143 -29.54 -20.20 -12.48
N ILE A 144 -29.03 -18.98 -12.33
CA ILE A 144 -27.66 -18.61 -12.66
C ILE A 144 -27.16 -17.68 -11.55
N TYR A 145 -25.90 -17.89 -11.18
CA TYR A 145 -25.12 -17.19 -10.17
C TYR A 145 -25.44 -15.68 -10.08
N LYS A 146 -25.56 -15.19 -8.86
CA LYS A 146 -25.74 -13.78 -8.53
C LYS A 146 -24.38 -13.09 -8.63
N ASP A 147 -23.91 -12.84 -9.84
CA ASP A 147 -22.76 -11.96 -10.04
C ASP A 147 -23.23 -10.50 -9.89
N ALA A 148 -22.56 -9.78 -8.99
CA ALA A 148 -22.71 -8.33 -8.88
C ALA A 148 -22.22 -7.68 -10.19
N PRO A 149 -22.87 -6.62 -10.69
CA PRO A 149 -22.40 -5.94 -11.89
C PRO A 149 -20.99 -5.38 -11.64
N SER A 150 -20.04 -5.75 -12.49
CA SER A 150 -18.69 -5.21 -12.55
C SER A 150 -18.74 -3.84 -13.24
N PHE A 151 -18.43 -2.79 -12.48
CA PHE A 151 -18.19 -1.46 -13.02
C PHE A 151 -16.79 -1.51 -13.64
N GLU A 152 -16.66 -1.46 -14.96
CA GLU A 152 -15.35 -1.21 -15.59
C GLU A 152 -15.04 0.29 -15.45
N GLU A 153 -14.65 0.71 -14.23
CA GLU A 153 -13.71 1.83 -14.12
C GLU A 153 -12.50 1.49 -14.99
N PRO A 154 -11.87 2.44 -15.73
CA PRO A 154 -10.57 2.15 -16.30
C PRO A 154 -9.69 1.68 -15.15
N PRO A 155 -9.04 0.50 -15.28
CA PRO A 155 -8.28 -0.07 -14.17
C PRO A 155 -7.32 1.00 -13.66
N PRO A 156 -7.17 1.17 -12.33
CA PRO A 156 -6.28 2.17 -11.77
C PRO A 156 -4.93 2.06 -12.46
N THR A 157 -4.38 3.19 -12.88
CA THR A 157 -3.07 3.18 -13.52
C THR A 157 -2.06 2.56 -12.55
N ILE A 158 -0.94 2.06 -13.08
CA ILE A 158 0.14 1.58 -12.22
C ILE A 158 0.58 2.73 -11.29
N TYR A 159 0.59 3.98 -11.76
CA TYR A 159 0.87 5.14 -10.90
C TYR A 159 -0.08 5.25 -9.71
N ASP A 160 -1.39 5.16 -9.95
CA ASP A 160 -2.42 5.24 -8.92
C ASP A 160 -2.27 4.11 -7.91
N SER A 161 -1.96 2.91 -8.38
CA SER A 161 -1.66 1.76 -7.52
C SER A 161 -0.45 2.04 -6.64
N PHE A 162 0.66 2.55 -7.18
CA PHE A 162 1.84 2.86 -6.38
C PHE A 162 1.65 4.06 -5.43
N LEU A 163 0.86 5.05 -5.83
CA LEU A 163 0.61 6.27 -5.06
C LEU A 163 -0.40 6.04 -3.91
N TYR A 164 -1.57 5.48 -4.23
CA TYR A 164 -2.66 5.29 -3.27
C TYR A 164 -2.46 4.04 -2.42
N GLU A 165 -2.04 2.93 -3.02
CA GLU A 165 -1.75 1.70 -2.25
C GLU A 165 -0.38 1.77 -1.56
N ASN A 166 0.42 2.81 -1.82
CA ASN A 166 1.75 3.02 -1.23
C ASN A 166 2.63 1.76 -1.36
N ILE A 167 2.72 1.21 -2.59
CA ILE A 167 3.47 -0.02 -2.86
C ILE A 167 4.97 0.28 -2.79
N PHE A 168 5.65 -0.32 -1.81
CA PHE A 168 7.07 -0.05 -1.54
C PHE A 168 7.99 -1.18 -1.98
N ILE A 169 7.51 -2.42 -1.90
CA ILE A 169 8.21 -3.59 -2.40
C ILE A 169 7.22 -4.35 -3.27
N PHE A 170 7.54 -4.47 -4.54
CA PHE A 170 6.78 -5.26 -5.50
C PHE A 170 7.68 -6.28 -6.18
N GLY A 171 7.40 -7.57 -6.01
CA GLY A 171 8.23 -8.63 -6.57
C GLY A 171 7.75 -10.03 -6.23
N SER A 172 8.46 -11.05 -6.69
CA SER A 172 8.09 -12.45 -6.42
C SER A 172 8.80 -13.07 -5.22
N ASP A 173 9.79 -12.40 -4.66
CA ASP A 173 10.57 -12.91 -3.53
C ASP A 173 11.11 -11.77 -2.67
N PHE A 174 11.43 -12.07 -1.43
CA PHE A 174 11.84 -11.09 -0.44
C PHE A 174 12.73 -11.73 0.61
N GLY A 175 14.05 -11.51 0.45
CA GLY A 175 15.08 -12.13 1.27
C GLY A 175 15.94 -11.10 1.96
N ILE A 176 15.62 -10.78 3.21
CA ILE A 176 16.44 -9.87 4.02
C ILE A 176 17.42 -10.67 4.89
N TYR A 177 18.68 -10.27 4.83
CA TYR A 177 19.76 -10.83 5.64
C TYR A 177 19.80 -10.22 7.05
N GLY A 178 20.20 -11.06 8.01
CA GLY A 178 20.44 -10.71 9.41
C GLY A 178 19.17 -10.35 10.18
N SER A 179 19.28 -9.34 11.06
CA SER A 179 18.20 -8.90 11.97
C SER A 179 17.69 -7.50 11.61
N THR A 180 17.49 -7.29 10.32
CA THR A 180 17.18 -5.99 9.75
C THR A 180 15.72 -5.60 10.04
N PRO A 181 15.47 -4.40 10.58
CA PRO A 181 14.13 -3.86 10.64
C PRO A 181 13.73 -3.29 9.27
N VAL A 182 12.52 -3.63 8.84
CA VAL A 182 11.82 -3.00 7.72
C VAL A 182 10.66 -2.24 8.30
N ASN A 183 10.72 -0.92 8.23
CA ASN A 183 9.71 -0.06 8.84
C ASN A 183 8.96 0.73 7.75
N GLY A 184 7.63 0.71 7.84
CA GLY A 184 6.80 1.74 7.27
C GLY A 184 7.12 3.11 7.89
N VAL A 185 6.80 4.17 7.16
CA VAL A 185 6.88 5.56 7.64
C VAL A 185 6.02 5.69 8.92
N PRO A 186 6.31 6.64 9.83
CA PRO A 186 5.41 6.97 10.94
C PRO A 186 3.94 7.05 10.52
N LYS A 187 3.05 6.76 11.49
CA LYS A 187 1.59 6.50 11.44
C LYS A 187 0.72 7.22 10.40
N GLU A 188 1.22 8.23 9.71
CA GLU A 188 0.52 9.09 8.75
C GLU A 188 0.76 8.69 7.29
N LYS A 189 1.78 7.86 6.98
CA LYS A 189 1.99 7.31 5.62
C LYS A 189 2.06 5.78 5.67
N LEU A 190 0.95 5.16 5.30
CA LEU A 190 0.70 3.73 5.38
C LEU A 190 1.42 3.00 4.24
N GLY A 191 2.16 1.92 4.51
CA GLY A 191 2.96 1.24 3.49
C GLY A 191 2.57 -0.19 3.17
N THR A 192 2.70 -0.56 1.91
CA THR A 192 2.31 -1.88 1.39
C THR A 192 3.52 -2.64 0.84
N ILE A 193 3.68 -3.89 1.29
CA ILE A 193 4.52 -4.90 0.64
C ILE A 193 3.62 -5.82 -0.16
N LEU A 194 3.92 -5.98 -1.45
CA LEU A 194 3.21 -6.87 -2.36
C LEU A 194 4.18 -7.92 -2.93
N ILE A 195 4.02 -9.17 -2.49
CA ILE A 195 4.77 -10.31 -3.01
C ILE A 195 3.85 -11.14 -3.91
N ASN A 196 4.21 -11.30 -5.17
CA ASN A 196 3.44 -12.06 -6.15
C ASN A 196 4.00 -13.48 -6.37
N ASN A 197 3.30 -14.24 -7.21
CA ASN A 197 3.67 -15.61 -7.54
C ASN A 197 4.35 -15.76 -8.91
N TYR A 198 4.97 -14.72 -9.49
CA TYR A 198 5.56 -14.82 -10.83
C TYR A 198 6.64 -15.89 -10.96
N ASN A 199 7.39 -16.15 -9.89
CA ASN A 199 8.43 -17.17 -9.89
C ASN A 199 7.90 -18.60 -9.69
N LYS A 200 6.60 -18.78 -9.36
CA LYS A 200 5.95 -20.07 -9.08
C LYS A 200 6.72 -20.93 -8.07
N LYS A 201 7.32 -20.29 -7.07
CA LYS A 201 8.13 -20.93 -6.03
C LYS A 201 7.63 -20.54 -4.65
N ASP A 202 7.94 -21.39 -3.69
CA ASP A 202 7.77 -21.10 -2.27
C ASP A 202 8.50 -19.81 -1.87
N LEU A 203 7.86 -19.03 -1.00
CA LEU A 203 8.51 -17.93 -0.30
C LEU A 203 9.12 -18.46 1.00
N ARG A 204 10.40 -18.22 1.23
CA ARG A 204 11.09 -18.68 2.45
C ARG A 204 11.74 -17.52 3.18
N PHE A 205 11.28 -17.28 4.40
CA PHE A 205 11.92 -16.38 5.33
C PHE A 205 13.02 -17.12 6.09
N THR A 206 14.27 -16.69 5.86
CA THR A 206 15.46 -17.31 6.44
C THR A 206 16.27 -16.36 7.35
N GLY A 207 15.93 -15.07 7.38
CA GLY A 207 16.58 -14.07 8.26
C GLY A 207 15.82 -13.84 9.57
N ASN A 208 16.39 -13.11 10.52
CA ASN A 208 15.75 -12.78 11.80
C ASN A 208 15.10 -11.39 11.74
N ASN A 209 14.29 -11.16 10.70
CA ASN A 209 13.84 -9.83 10.32
C ASN A 209 12.57 -9.44 11.06
N GLN A 210 12.41 -8.14 11.29
CA GLN A 210 11.15 -7.56 11.74
C GLN A 210 10.60 -6.68 10.63
N VAL A 211 9.47 -7.08 10.06
CA VAL A 211 8.83 -6.38 8.93
C VAL A 211 7.56 -5.74 9.42
N VAL A 212 7.55 -4.42 9.62
CA VAL A 212 6.42 -3.69 10.20
C VAL A 212 5.98 -2.60 9.25
N VAL A 213 4.90 -2.88 8.52
CA VAL A 213 4.31 -2.01 7.50
C VAL A 213 2.79 -2.03 7.69
N HIS A 214 2.05 -1.19 6.97
CA HIS A 214 0.60 -1.13 7.15
C HIS A 214 -0.10 -2.36 6.57
N ARG A 215 0.28 -2.78 5.36
CA ARG A 215 -0.29 -3.94 4.66
C ARG A 215 0.80 -4.85 4.13
N ILE A 216 0.63 -6.16 4.32
CA ILE A 216 1.51 -7.18 3.75
C ILE A 216 0.63 -8.14 2.96
N ILE A 217 0.80 -8.14 1.65
CA ILE A 217 -0.01 -8.92 0.71
C ILE A 217 0.93 -9.90 0.00
N ILE A 218 0.71 -11.19 0.19
CA ILE A 218 1.55 -12.27 -0.35
C ILE A 218 0.69 -13.21 -1.16
N ASP A 219 0.76 -13.12 -2.48
CA ASP A 219 0.23 -14.14 -3.38
C ASP A 219 1.27 -15.22 -3.67
N LYS A 220 1.05 -16.39 -3.10
CA LYS A 220 1.75 -17.63 -3.36
C LYS A 220 0.76 -18.76 -3.59
N LYS A 221 -0.35 -18.50 -4.29
CA LYS A 221 -1.36 -19.53 -4.58
C LYS A 221 -0.72 -20.80 -5.15
N GLY A 222 -0.99 -21.94 -4.53
CA GLY A 222 -0.40 -23.23 -4.90
C GLY A 222 1.04 -23.48 -4.43
N ASN A 223 1.67 -22.51 -3.76
CA ASN A 223 3.00 -22.60 -3.16
C ASN A 223 2.90 -22.35 -1.63
N ALA A 224 4.00 -22.58 -0.93
CA ALA A 224 4.10 -22.36 0.51
C ALA A 224 4.81 -21.04 0.86
N VAL A 225 4.38 -20.43 1.96
CA VAL A 225 5.07 -19.34 2.67
C VAL A 225 5.63 -19.92 3.96
N THR A 226 6.96 -20.06 4.02
CA THR A 226 7.64 -20.80 5.08
C THR A 226 8.54 -19.89 5.90
N PHE A 227 8.42 -20.01 7.22
CA PHE A 227 9.22 -19.30 8.21
C PHE A 227 10.16 -20.29 8.90
N ASP A 228 11.39 -20.37 8.40
CA ASP A 228 12.43 -21.26 8.97
C ASP A 228 13.30 -20.55 10.01
N SER A 229 13.10 -19.24 10.19
CA SER A 229 13.85 -18.36 11.09
C SER A 229 12.92 -17.54 11.99
N SER A 230 13.48 -16.74 12.89
CA SER A 230 12.71 -15.90 13.81
C SER A 230 12.20 -14.60 13.16
N THR A 231 11.69 -14.70 11.92
CA THR A 231 11.06 -13.57 11.23
C THR A 231 9.74 -13.20 11.88
N LYS A 232 9.52 -11.91 12.06
CA LYS A 232 8.29 -11.33 12.56
C LYS A 232 7.66 -10.49 11.45
N LEU A 233 6.49 -10.89 10.97
CA LEU A 233 5.69 -10.10 10.05
C LEU A 233 4.64 -9.33 10.82
N GLY A 234 4.63 -8.03 10.60
CA GLY A 234 3.74 -7.04 11.15
C GLY A 234 3.88 -6.78 12.64
N ARG A 235 3.02 -5.87 13.12
CA ARG A 235 2.85 -5.53 14.53
C ARG A 235 1.42 -5.06 14.77
N MET A 236 0.77 -5.61 15.81
CA MET A 236 -0.55 -5.16 16.29
C MET A 236 -0.61 -3.63 16.46
N GLY A 237 -1.69 -3.00 15.99
CA GLY A 237 -1.89 -1.55 16.04
C GLY A 237 -0.96 -0.74 15.10
N THR A 238 -0.18 -1.38 14.25
CA THR A 238 0.60 -0.74 13.17
C THR A 238 0.28 -1.38 11.82
N THR A 239 0.27 -2.71 11.76
CA THR A 239 -0.10 -3.49 10.59
C THR A 239 -1.59 -3.76 10.65
N GLU A 240 -2.34 -3.21 9.70
CA GLU A 240 -3.78 -3.41 9.60
C GLU A 240 -4.07 -4.81 9.11
N ILE A 241 -3.46 -5.21 7.99
CA ILE A 241 -3.75 -6.50 7.36
C ILE A 241 -2.49 -7.22 6.90
N ILE A 242 -2.46 -8.52 7.17
CA ILE A 242 -1.57 -9.47 6.52
C ILE A 242 -2.47 -10.46 5.76
N HIS A 243 -2.36 -10.48 4.45
CA HIS A 243 -3.11 -11.39 3.58
C HIS A 243 -2.14 -12.30 2.84
N ILE A 244 -2.23 -13.61 3.09
CA ILE A 244 -1.41 -14.64 2.45
C ILE A 244 -2.30 -15.57 1.66
N ASN A 245 -2.12 -15.61 0.34
CA ASN A 245 -2.73 -16.60 -0.52
C ASN A 245 -1.75 -17.76 -0.73
N GLY A 246 -1.97 -18.90 -0.08
CA GLY A 246 -1.00 -19.99 -0.03
C GLY A 246 -0.92 -20.64 1.35
N ASN A 247 -0.25 -21.79 1.43
CA ASN A 247 -0.08 -22.50 2.69
C ASN A 247 1.01 -21.84 3.55
N VAL A 248 0.80 -21.74 4.86
CA VAL A 248 1.75 -21.11 5.78
C VAL A 248 2.40 -22.16 6.68
N ASN A 249 3.73 -22.17 6.72
CA ASN A 249 4.52 -23.05 7.59
C ASN A 249 5.33 -22.23 8.61
N LEU A 250 5.00 -22.35 9.89
CA LEU A 250 5.73 -21.71 10.99
C LEU A 250 6.66 -22.73 11.65
N ASN A 251 7.86 -22.88 11.08
CA ASN A 251 8.83 -23.92 11.43
C ASN A 251 9.87 -23.48 12.47
N ASN A 252 9.79 -22.23 12.94
CA ASN A 252 10.71 -21.67 13.93
C ASN A 252 9.97 -21.18 15.19
N GLY A 253 10.57 -21.33 16.37
CA GLY A 253 9.93 -20.91 17.62
C GLY A 253 9.79 -19.40 17.77
N GLY A 254 10.61 -18.61 17.07
CA GLY A 254 10.56 -17.15 17.08
C GLY A 254 9.81 -16.54 15.89
N SER A 255 9.20 -17.35 15.02
CA SER A 255 8.42 -16.82 13.89
C SER A 255 7.07 -16.30 14.35
N GLU A 256 6.72 -15.08 13.95
CA GLU A 256 5.49 -14.42 14.35
C GLU A 256 4.77 -13.76 13.17
N ILE A 257 3.44 -13.82 13.16
CA ILE A 257 2.57 -13.05 12.26
C ILE A 257 1.65 -12.22 13.15
N ASN A 258 1.74 -10.89 13.07
CA ASN A 258 1.07 -9.95 13.96
C ASN A 258 0.40 -8.82 13.17
N ALA A 259 -0.92 -8.68 13.22
CA ALA A 259 -1.65 -7.60 12.56
C ALA A 259 -3.05 -7.43 13.16
N ASP A 260 -3.73 -6.32 12.89
CA ASP A 260 -5.12 -6.18 13.32
C ASP A 260 -6.00 -7.27 12.68
N THR A 261 -5.78 -7.57 11.40
CA THR A 261 -6.43 -8.68 10.68
C THR A 261 -5.39 -9.56 9.98
N VAL A 262 -5.52 -10.88 10.13
CA VAL A 262 -4.72 -11.88 9.41
C VAL A 262 -5.65 -12.74 8.56
N VAL A 263 -5.39 -12.82 7.26
CA VAL A 263 -6.11 -13.66 6.30
C VAL A 263 -5.13 -14.63 5.66
N ILE A 264 -5.42 -15.94 5.75
CA ILE A 264 -4.62 -16.99 5.13
C ILE A 264 -5.55 -17.86 4.27
N ASN A 265 -5.43 -17.72 2.94
CA ASN A 265 -6.13 -18.54 1.97
C ASN A 265 -5.33 -19.82 1.71
N GLY A 266 -5.28 -20.68 2.71
CA GLY A 266 -4.53 -21.92 2.70
C GLY A 266 -4.54 -22.59 4.07
N SER A 267 -3.82 -23.70 4.17
CA SER A 267 -3.62 -24.40 5.43
C SER A 267 -2.45 -23.80 6.21
N VAL A 268 -2.51 -23.88 7.54
CA VAL A 268 -1.45 -23.43 8.44
C VAL A 268 -0.86 -24.61 9.19
N HIS A 269 0.46 -24.77 9.10
CA HIS A 269 1.20 -25.76 9.87
C HIS A 269 2.18 -25.08 10.83
N PHE A 270 2.05 -25.36 12.12
CA PHE A 270 3.02 -24.96 13.13
C PHE A 270 3.99 -26.12 13.39
N GLY A 271 5.09 -26.17 12.63
CA GLY A 271 6.17 -27.14 12.85
C GLY A 271 6.95 -26.89 14.14
N SER A 272 6.89 -25.67 14.68
CA SER A 272 7.55 -25.25 15.92
C SER A 272 6.64 -24.32 16.74
N SER A 273 7.19 -23.61 17.72
CA SER A 273 6.45 -22.75 18.66
C SER A 273 6.09 -21.35 18.12
N GLY A 274 5.95 -21.21 16.80
CA GLY A 274 5.58 -19.96 16.14
C GLY A 274 4.18 -19.46 16.53
N LYS A 275 3.90 -18.19 16.24
CA LYS A 275 2.69 -17.52 16.71
C LYS A 275 1.98 -16.70 15.63
N ILE A 276 0.66 -16.68 15.70
CA ILE A 276 -0.20 -15.72 14.99
C ILE A 276 -0.97 -14.92 16.03
N THR A 277 -0.82 -13.60 16.05
CA THR A 277 -1.54 -12.70 16.97
C THR A 277 -2.32 -11.66 16.18
N ALA A 278 -3.62 -11.55 16.37
CA ALA A 278 -4.43 -10.56 15.68
C ALA A 278 -5.65 -10.09 16.47
N LYS A 279 -6.41 -9.11 15.96
CA LYS A 279 -7.81 -8.91 16.42
C LYS A 279 -8.71 -9.95 15.74
N LYS A 280 -8.51 -10.16 14.43
CA LYS A 280 -9.24 -11.16 13.64
C LYS A 280 -8.30 -12.07 12.86
N VAL A 281 -8.57 -13.37 12.88
CA VAL A 281 -7.84 -14.37 12.07
C VAL A 281 -8.82 -15.14 11.20
N PHE A 282 -8.56 -15.18 9.89
CA PHE A 282 -9.30 -15.96 8.91
C PHE A 282 -8.36 -16.98 8.26
N ILE A 283 -8.71 -18.27 8.31
CA ILE A 283 -7.95 -19.35 7.69
C ILE A 283 -8.93 -20.24 6.91
N SER A 284 -8.73 -20.33 5.59
CA SER A 284 -9.62 -21.12 4.72
C SER A 284 -9.29 -22.62 4.69
N GLY A 285 -8.09 -23.01 5.11
CA GLY A 285 -7.64 -24.41 5.14
C GLY A 285 -7.60 -25.03 6.54
N ASP A 286 -6.91 -26.16 6.63
CA ASP A 286 -6.69 -26.87 7.89
C ASP A 286 -5.63 -26.17 8.75
N VAL A 287 -5.73 -26.31 10.07
CA VAL A 287 -4.73 -25.83 11.01
C VAL A 287 -4.15 -27.01 11.78
N ASN A 288 -2.83 -27.20 11.69
CA ASN A 288 -2.13 -28.30 12.36
C ASN A 288 -1.03 -27.79 13.29
N PHE A 289 -1.21 -28.02 14.58
CA PHE A 289 -0.22 -27.74 15.60
C PHE A 289 0.75 -28.93 15.76
N GLY A 290 1.97 -28.79 15.26
CA GLY A 290 3.04 -29.77 15.44
C GLY A 290 3.71 -29.68 16.81
N ASN A 291 3.62 -28.52 17.48
CA ASN A 291 4.31 -28.18 18.73
C ASN A 291 3.34 -27.72 19.83
N TRP A 292 3.65 -28.00 21.09
CA TRP A 292 2.82 -27.62 22.24
C TRP A 292 2.74 -26.10 22.44
N SER A 293 3.82 -25.36 22.25
CA SER A 293 3.84 -23.92 22.54
C SER A 293 3.43 -23.02 21.36
N ALA A 294 2.98 -23.63 20.26
CA ALA A 294 2.45 -22.91 19.11
C ALA A 294 1.09 -22.27 19.44
N LEU A 295 0.82 -21.10 18.87
CA LEU A 295 -0.33 -20.30 19.30
C LEU A 295 -0.96 -19.49 18.15
N ILE A 296 -2.28 -19.57 18.05
CA ILE A 296 -3.12 -18.54 17.43
C ILE A 296 -3.82 -17.81 18.57
N GLN A 297 -3.62 -16.50 18.67
CA GLN A 297 -4.28 -15.65 19.66
C GLN A 297 -4.99 -14.49 18.96
N ALA A 298 -6.31 -14.43 19.06
CA ALA A 298 -7.10 -13.32 18.53
C ALA A 298 -8.41 -13.09 19.28
N ASP A 299 -9.05 -11.94 19.06
CA ASP A 299 -10.38 -11.70 19.60
C ASP A 299 -11.41 -12.60 18.89
N GLU A 300 -11.30 -12.70 17.56
CA GLU A 300 -12.14 -13.54 16.71
C GLU A 300 -11.29 -14.45 15.81
N VAL A 301 -11.60 -15.75 15.79
CA VAL A 301 -10.89 -16.76 14.99
C VAL A 301 -11.88 -17.50 14.10
N TYR A 302 -11.66 -17.47 12.80
CA TYR A 302 -12.48 -18.10 11.77
C TYR A 302 -11.62 -19.13 11.02
N ILE A 303 -11.92 -20.41 11.19
CA ILE A 303 -11.19 -21.50 10.52
C ILE A 303 -12.21 -22.37 9.78
N ALA A 304 -12.07 -22.49 8.46
CA ALA A 304 -12.97 -23.31 7.64
C ALA A 304 -12.62 -24.80 7.68
N GLY A 305 -11.32 -25.11 7.79
CA GLY A 305 -10.81 -26.48 7.82
C GLY A 305 -10.81 -27.11 9.22
N LYS A 306 -10.17 -28.27 9.31
CA LYS A 306 -10.01 -29.00 10.56
C LYS A 306 -8.89 -28.40 11.40
N ILE A 307 -9.15 -28.22 12.70
CA ILE A 307 -8.13 -27.88 13.69
C ILE A 307 -7.59 -29.17 14.33
N THR A 308 -6.28 -29.38 14.22
CA THR A 308 -5.55 -30.46 14.90
C THR A 308 -4.68 -29.85 15.99
N GLU A 309 -5.23 -29.75 17.19
CA GLU A 309 -4.55 -29.18 18.35
C GLU A 309 -3.60 -30.18 19.03
N ARG A 310 -2.57 -29.66 19.69
CA ARG A 310 -1.80 -30.43 20.68
C ARG A 310 -2.41 -30.32 22.07
N HIS A 311 -3.02 -29.18 22.37
CA HIS A 311 -3.79 -28.94 23.58
C HIS A 311 -4.79 -27.79 23.37
N SER A 312 -5.76 -27.68 24.27
CA SER A 312 -6.88 -26.73 24.20
C SER A 312 -6.50 -25.24 24.30
N GLY A 313 -5.21 -24.91 24.35
CA GLY A 313 -4.71 -23.54 24.42
C GLY A 313 -3.89 -23.15 23.19
N ASN A 314 -3.83 -23.99 22.15
CA ASN A 314 -3.19 -23.64 20.90
C ASN A 314 -3.97 -22.57 20.12
N VAL A 315 -5.28 -22.50 20.33
CA VAL A 315 -6.15 -21.43 19.82
C VAL A 315 -6.76 -20.70 21.01
N VAL A 316 -6.52 -19.40 21.11
CA VAL A 316 -7.03 -18.53 22.17
C VAL A 316 -7.82 -17.41 21.51
N GLY A 317 -9.13 -17.36 21.77
CA GLY A 317 -10.02 -16.39 21.15
C GLY A 317 -11.46 -16.89 21.06
N ASN A 318 -12.34 -16.05 20.51
CA ASN A 318 -13.70 -16.45 20.19
C ASN A 318 -13.71 -17.16 18.84
N ILE A 319 -13.79 -18.49 18.84
CA ILE A 319 -13.89 -19.27 17.60
C ILE A 319 -15.29 -19.07 17.01
N LYS A 320 -15.34 -18.60 15.77
CA LYS A 320 -16.55 -18.30 15.01
C LYS A 320 -16.68 -19.24 13.81
N THR A 321 -17.91 -19.41 13.34
CA THR A 321 -18.17 -20.10 12.07
C THR A 321 -17.54 -19.32 10.93
N TYR A 322 -16.77 -20.00 10.08
CA TYR A 322 -16.20 -19.38 8.90
C TYR A 322 -17.29 -19.04 7.87
N ASN A 323 -17.29 -17.80 7.40
CA ASN A 323 -18.14 -17.31 6.32
C ASN A 323 -17.25 -16.63 5.28
N ALA A 324 -17.22 -17.16 4.06
CA ALA A 324 -16.38 -16.60 2.99
C ALA A 324 -16.73 -15.13 2.67
N GLY A 325 -17.99 -14.73 2.85
CA GLY A 325 -18.43 -13.35 2.63
C GLY A 325 -17.96 -12.34 3.70
N GLU A 326 -17.40 -12.81 4.82
CA GLU A 326 -16.85 -11.95 5.89
C GLU A 326 -15.32 -11.78 5.77
N VAL A 327 -14.68 -12.50 4.85
CA VAL A 327 -13.24 -12.43 4.65
C VAL A 327 -12.92 -11.15 3.85
N PRO A 328 -12.05 -10.26 4.35
CA PRO A 328 -11.64 -9.09 3.60
C PRO A 328 -11.00 -9.48 2.26
N SER A 329 -11.61 -9.07 1.15
CA SER A 329 -11.01 -9.25 -0.17
C SER A 329 -9.86 -8.25 -0.37
N ASN A 330 -8.77 -8.75 -0.96
CA ASN A 330 -7.71 -7.91 -1.55
C ASN A 330 -7.31 -8.52 -2.91
N GLU A 331 -8.24 -9.19 -3.58
CA GLU A 331 -7.94 -9.93 -4.81
C GLU A 331 -7.42 -9.03 -5.92
N ASP A 332 -7.96 -7.81 -6.02
CA ASP A 332 -7.54 -6.81 -7.00
C ASP A 332 -6.04 -6.46 -6.90
N LEU A 333 -5.44 -6.57 -5.70
CA LEU A 333 -4.00 -6.32 -5.54
C LEU A 333 -3.12 -7.48 -6.02
N PHE A 334 -3.66 -8.69 -6.11
CA PHE A 334 -2.93 -9.85 -6.61
C PHE A 334 -2.81 -9.85 -8.14
N ASP A 335 -3.70 -9.14 -8.83
CA ASP A 335 -3.70 -9.01 -10.29
C ASP A 335 -2.79 -7.88 -10.81
N ASN A 336 -2.10 -7.16 -9.92
CA ASN A 336 -1.11 -6.16 -10.30
C ASN A 336 -0.06 -6.75 -11.23
N VAL A 337 0.06 -6.17 -12.43
CA VAL A 337 1.03 -6.57 -13.45
C VAL A 337 2.35 -5.82 -13.21
N MET A 338 3.48 -6.51 -13.38
CA MET A 338 4.80 -5.86 -13.35
C MET A 338 4.85 -4.72 -14.37
N PRO A 339 5.26 -3.49 -13.99
CA PRO A 339 5.29 -2.37 -14.90
C PRO A 339 6.13 -2.65 -16.14
N VAL A 340 5.59 -2.25 -17.28
CA VAL A 340 6.28 -2.31 -18.57
C VAL A 340 7.17 -1.08 -18.69
N LEU A 341 8.45 -1.29 -19.02
CA LEU A 341 9.37 -0.17 -19.21
C LEU A 341 9.00 0.61 -20.47
N LYS A 342 9.18 1.94 -20.43
CA LYS A 342 9.09 2.78 -21.63
C LYS A 342 10.19 2.41 -22.63
N GLU A 343 10.06 2.90 -23.85
CA GLU A 343 11.10 2.77 -24.87
C GLU A 343 12.43 3.44 -24.48
N ASP A 344 13.56 2.90 -24.96
CA ASP A 344 14.91 3.36 -24.60
C ASP A 344 15.14 4.87 -24.87
N SER A 345 14.55 5.38 -25.95
CA SER A 345 14.56 6.81 -26.32
C SER A 345 13.95 7.70 -25.25
N TRP A 346 12.91 7.23 -24.56
CA TRP A 346 12.27 8.01 -23.49
C TRP A 346 13.26 8.32 -22.36
N TYR A 347 14.08 7.35 -21.96
CA TYR A 347 15.07 7.54 -20.89
C TYR A 347 16.15 8.55 -21.29
N GLN A 348 16.63 8.48 -22.54
CA GLN A 348 17.60 9.44 -23.08
C GLN A 348 17.03 10.86 -23.07
N ASN A 349 15.74 11.00 -23.41
CA ASN A 349 15.03 12.29 -23.40
C ASN A 349 14.68 12.79 -21.98
N ASN A 350 14.77 11.93 -20.96
CA ASN A 350 14.41 12.23 -19.57
C ASN A 350 15.62 12.21 -18.61
N SER A 351 16.82 12.51 -19.15
CA SER A 351 18.06 12.71 -18.38
C SER A 351 18.59 11.45 -17.66
N TYR A 352 18.23 10.26 -18.13
CA TYR A 352 18.84 9.03 -17.64
C TYR A 352 20.19 8.79 -18.34
N VAL A 353 21.21 8.45 -17.56
CA VAL A 353 22.52 8.05 -18.07
C VAL A 353 22.61 6.53 -18.25
N SER A 354 23.41 6.10 -19.23
CA SER A 354 23.65 4.68 -19.55
C SER A 354 24.68 4.05 -18.61
N GLY A 355 24.37 3.99 -17.31
CA GLY A 355 25.24 3.42 -16.27
C GLY A 355 26.20 4.42 -15.63
N GLY A 356 27.29 3.90 -15.05
CA GLY A 356 28.30 4.70 -14.36
C GLY A 356 28.25 4.58 -12.83
N VAL A 357 29.06 5.42 -12.17
CA VAL A 357 29.18 5.45 -10.71
C VAL A 357 27.89 5.98 -10.10
N LEU A 358 27.42 5.32 -9.03
CA LEU A 358 26.25 5.78 -8.29
C LEU A 358 26.57 7.09 -7.55
N GLN A 359 25.84 8.17 -7.88
CA GLN A 359 26.01 9.50 -7.30
C GLN A 359 24.65 10.07 -6.90
N GLU A 360 24.64 11.13 -6.09
CA GLU A 360 23.40 11.84 -5.74
C GLU A 360 22.71 12.39 -7.00
N ASN A 361 21.37 12.48 -6.95
CA ASN A 361 20.53 13.04 -8.03
C ASN A 361 20.67 12.34 -9.39
N THR A 362 21.22 11.12 -9.43
CA THR A 362 21.46 10.41 -10.69
C THR A 362 20.25 9.56 -11.07
N LYS A 363 19.88 9.63 -12.35
CA LYS A 363 18.94 8.73 -13.00
C LYS A 363 19.70 7.80 -13.94
N ILE A 364 19.59 6.49 -13.76
CA ILE A 364 20.35 5.47 -14.52
C ILE A 364 19.39 4.55 -15.24
N PHE A 365 19.60 4.35 -16.54
CA PHE A 365 18.89 3.34 -17.33
C PHE A 365 19.92 2.41 -17.99
N THR A 366 19.79 1.10 -17.79
CA THR A 366 20.79 0.12 -18.27
C THR A 366 20.20 -1.28 -18.44
N ASN A 367 20.88 -2.17 -19.18
CA ASN A 367 20.50 -3.57 -19.26
C ASN A 367 20.68 -4.31 -17.93
N ASN A 368 21.78 -4.06 -17.22
CA ASN A 368 22.06 -4.54 -15.86
C ASN A 368 22.84 -3.44 -15.13
N TYR A 369 22.62 -3.29 -13.83
CA TYR A 369 23.35 -2.30 -13.03
C TYR A 369 24.20 -2.96 -11.95
N TYR A 370 25.47 -2.56 -11.88
CA TYR A 370 26.42 -3.03 -10.86
C TYR A 370 27.15 -1.85 -10.24
N SER A 371 26.94 -1.64 -8.94
CA SER A 371 27.67 -0.68 -8.10
C SER A 371 28.30 -1.43 -6.92
N THR A 372 29.43 -2.07 -7.18
CA THR A 372 30.17 -2.89 -6.21
C THR A 372 31.43 -2.19 -5.67
N ALA A 373 31.91 -1.15 -6.36
CA ALA A 373 33.04 -0.35 -5.92
C ALA A 373 32.67 0.44 -4.66
N TYR A 374 33.63 0.54 -3.72
CA TYR A 374 33.41 1.19 -2.44
C TYR A 374 33.05 2.67 -2.63
N ASN A 375 31.92 3.10 -2.05
CA ASN A 375 31.39 4.46 -2.12
C ASN A 375 31.25 5.03 -0.70
N HIS A 376 31.89 6.18 -0.45
CA HIS A 376 31.96 6.81 0.87
C HIS A 376 30.78 7.75 1.18
N ASN A 377 29.81 7.88 0.28
CA ASN A 377 28.73 8.87 0.38
C ASN A 377 27.37 8.23 0.66
N ASN A 378 26.58 8.90 1.49
CA ASN A 378 25.14 8.67 1.48
C ASN A 378 24.60 9.26 0.18
N LEU A 379 23.71 8.54 -0.48
CA LEU A 379 23.21 8.94 -1.80
C LEU A 379 21.72 9.23 -1.71
N ASN A 380 21.32 10.39 -2.24
CA ASN A 380 19.94 10.86 -2.21
C ASN A 380 19.41 11.07 -3.63
N ASN A 381 18.09 10.90 -3.78
CA ASN A 381 17.37 11.14 -5.03
C ASN A 381 17.95 10.33 -6.21
N VAL A 382 18.19 9.05 -5.97
CA VAL A 382 18.74 8.13 -6.97
C VAL A 382 17.62 7.33 -7.62
N VAL A 383 17.60 7.25 -8.94
CA VAL A 383 16.69 6.37 -9.67
C VAL A 383 17.50 5.42 -10.54
N VAL A 384 17.36 4.11 -10.32
CA VAL A 384 17.99 3.09 -11.16
C VAL A 384 16.91 2.24 -11.80
N VAL A 385 16.86 2.27 -13.12
CA VAL A 385 15.98 1.45 -13.94
C VAL A 385 16.83 0.47 -14.73
N SER A 386 16.53 -0.81 -14.62
CA SER A 386 17.25 -1.87 -15.31
C SER A 386 16.33 -2.83 -16.03
N LYS A 387 16.71 -3.23 -17.26
CA LYS A 387 16.04 -4.32 -17.98
C LYS A 387 16.36 -5.71 -17.42
N GLY A 388 17.25 -5.80 -16.44
CA GLY A 388 17.73 -7.03 -15.83
C GLY A 388 17.99 -6.80 -14.35
N ASP A 389 19.13 -7.26 -13.84
CA ASP A 389 19.43 -7.20 -12.41
C ASP A 389 20.04 -5.86 -12.00
N ILE A 390 19.73 -5.44 -10.77
CA ILE A 390 20.38 -4.34 -10.07
C ILE A 390 21.16 -4.91 -8.88
N THR A 391 22.46 -4.64 -8.83
CA THR A 391 23.34 -5.00 -7.70
C THR A 391 24.04 -3.77 -7.17
N ILE A 392 23.75 -3.36 -5.94
CA ILE A 392 24.39 -2.23 -5.26
C ILE A 392 24.95 -2.75 -3.95
N THR A 393 26.25 -3.02 -3.86
CA THR A 393 26.88 -3.62 -2.67
C THR A 393 28.10 -2.85 -2.19
N GLY A 394 28.50 -1.80 -2.92
CA GLY A 394 29.66 -0.97 -2.59
C GLY A 394 29.42 0.12 -1.55
N LEU A 395 28.23 0.25 -0.96
CA LEU A 395 27.92 1.37 -0.05
C LEU A 395 28.52 1.20 1.35
N GLY A 396 28.85 -0.03 1.77
CA GLY A 396 29.39 -0.29 3.11
C GLY A 396 28.51 0.31 4.22
N ALA A 397 29.05 1.26 4.97
CA ALA A 397 28.36 1.94 6.07
C ALA A 397 27.45 3.11 5.63
N LYS A 398 27.12 3.22 4.33
CA LYS A 398 26.36 4.33 3.75
C LYS A 398 24.97 3.92 3.31
N GLY A 399 24.08 4.90 3.27
CA GLY A 399 22.68 4.75 2.89
C GLY A 399 22.38 5.16 1.45
N LEU A 400 21.28 4.64 0.93
CA LEU A 400 20.71 5.03 -0.36
C LEU A 400 19.25 5.45 -0.18
N LYS A 401 18.91 6.66 -0.61
CA LYS A 401 17.53 7.14 -0.75
C LYS A 401 17.19 7.24 -2.24
N GLY A 402 16.26 6.41 -2.71
CA GLY A 402 16.03 6.26 -4.14
C GLY A 402 14.98 5.22 -4.53
N ILE A 403 14.84 5.03 -5.84
CA ILE A 403 13.95 4.03 -6.44
C ILE A 403 14.78 3.06 -7.28
N LEU A 404 14.55 1.76 -7.07
CA LEU A 404 15.21 0.68 -7.79
C LEU A 404 14.16 -0.13 -8.56
N ILE A 405 14.28 -0.17 -9.89
CA ILE A 405 13.27 -0.75 -10.79
C ILE A 405 13.94 -1.78 -11.71
N ALA A 406 13.61 -3.05 -11.52
CA ALA A 406 14.11 -4.21 -12.25
C ALA A 406 12.93 -5.15 -12.60
N PRO A 407 12.03 -4.76 -13.52
CA PRO A 407 10.78 -5.49 -13.78
C PRO A 407 11.02 -6.84 -14.48
N TYR A 408 12.25 -7.15 -14.87
CA TYR A 408 12.63 -8.44 -15.45
C TYR A 408 13.80 -9.11 -14.73
N GLY A 409 14.16 -8.63 -13.54
CA GLY A 409 15.28 -9.16 -12.75
C GLY A 409 15.06 -8.99 -11.26
N LYS A 410 16.15 -9.11 -10.50
CA LYS A 410 16.17 -8.93 -9.04
C LYS A 410 16.96 -7.69 -8.64
N VAL A 411 16.73 -7.27 -7.40
CA VAL A 411 17.54 -6.23 -6.74
C VAL A 411 18.32 -6.85 -5.59
N THR A 412 19.64 -6.66 -5.59
CA THR A 412 20.55 -7.04 -4.50
C THR A 412 21.17 -5.79 -3.90
N PHE A 413 20.94 -5.56 -2.60
CA PHE A 413 21.38 -4.36 -1.89
C PHE A 413 22.33 -4.68 -0.73
N GLY A 414 23.40 -3.91 -0.63
CA GLY A 414 24.43 -3.98 0.41
C GLY A 414 24.86 -2.57 0.81
N GLY A 415 24.27 -2.07 1.89
CA GLY A 415 24.55 -0.77 2.50
C GLY A 415 24.11 -0.74 3.96
N ALA A 416 24.15 0.43 4.60
CA ALA A 416 23.69 0.62 5.98
C ALA A 416 22.21 0.98 6.07
N SER A 417 21.63 1.60 5.03
CA SER A 417 20.20 1.90 4.97
C SER A 417 19.69 2.04 3.54
N PHE A 418 18.42 1.74 3.33
CA PHE A 418 17.69 2.00 2.11
C PHE A 418 16.40 2.76 2.43
N GLU A 419 16.15 3.88 1.76
CA GLU A 419 14.93 4.66 1.87
C GLU A 419 14.27 4.84 0.51
N GLY A 420 13.13 4.20 0.25
CA GLY A 420 12.39 4.37 -1.00
C GLY A 420 11.61 3.16 -1.46
N ILE A 421 11.60 2.92 -2.78
CA ILE A 421 10.77 1.93 -3.46
C ILE A 421 11.63 0.92 -4.22
N VAL A 422 11.25 -0.35 -4.16
CA VAL A 422 11.84 -1.43 -4.95
C VAL A 422 10.77 -2.14 -5.76
N ILE A 423 10.96 -2.17 -7.08
CA ILE A 423 10.15 -2.94 -8.02
C ILE A 423 11.08 -3.97 -8.66
N ALA A 424 10.91 -5.25 -8.38
CA ALA A 424 11.83 -6.29 -8.82
C ALA A 424 11.10 -7.61 -9.03
N ARG A 425 10.94 -8.05 -10.29
CA ARG A 425 10.19 -9.29 -10.60
C ARG A 425 10.73 -10.48 -9.83
N ASP A 426 12.04 -10.67 -9.83
CA ASP A 426 12.68 -11.83 -9.20
C ASP A 426 13.04 -11.58 -7.73
N GLY A 427 12.56 -10.46 -7.16
CA GLY A 427 12.61 -10.18 -5.74
C GLY A 427 13.69 -9.19 -5.29
N PHE A 428 13.60 -8.85 -4.00
CA PHE A 428 14.50 -7.93 -3.33
C PHE A 428 15.30 -8.64 -2.24
N TYR A 429 16.63 -8.50 -2.29
CA TYR A 429 17.55 -9.17 -1.40
C TYR A 429 18.54 -8.20 -0.76
N THR A 430 18.85 -8.41 0.52
CA THR A 430 19.94 -7.70 1.19
C THR A 430 21.14 -8.62 1.47
N GLN A 431 22.36 -8.09 1.36
CA GLN A 431 23.60 -8.81 1.73
C GLN A 431 24.18 -8.36 3.07
N THR A 432 23.73 -7.20 3.55
CA THR A 432 24.09 -6.61 4.84
C THR A 432 22.84 -6.52 5.72
N ASN A 433 22.93 -5.78 6.84
CA ASN A 433 21.81 -5.51 7.72
C ASN A 433 21.30 -4.05 7.58
N PRO A 434 20.79 -3.63 6.40
CA PRO A 434 20.44 -2.24 6.18
C PRO A 434 19.16 -1.86 6.93
N SER A 435 19.05 -0.69 7.54
CA SER A 435 17.73 -0.18 7.92
C SER A 435 16.92 0.12 6.67
N ILE A 436 15.77 -0.54 6.48
CA ILE A 436 14.89 -0.28 5.34
C ILE A 436 13.71 0.58 5.81
N THR A 437 13.58 1.74 5.18
CA THR A 437 12.50 2.70 5.41
C THR A 437 11.81 2.98 4.09
N PHE A 438 10.50 3.17 4.12
CA PHE A 438 9.74 3.46 2.92
C PHE A 438 9.62 4.95 2.64
N ASN A 439 9.49 5.31 1.37
CA ASN A 439 9.26 6.69 0.95
C ASN A 439 8.38 6.73 -0.30
N ASN A 440 7.29 7.51 -0.25
CA ASN A 440 6.26 7.54 -1.29
C ASN A 440 6.84 7.99 -2.64
N ILE A 441 6.30 7.42 -3.72
CA ILE A 441 6.71 7.64 -5.10
C ILE A 441 6.67 9.12 -5.51
N GLU A 442 5.74 9.90 -4.94
CA GLU A 442 5.59 11.35 -5.14
C GLU A 442 6.86 12.15 -4.83
N ASN A 443 7.69 11.65 -3.90
CA ASN A 443 8.92 12.32 -3.48
C ASN A 443 10.05 12.18 -4.52
N PHE A 444 9.85 11.32 -5.53
CA PHE A 444 10.80 11.08 -6.61
C PHE A 444 10.21 11.41 -7.99
N PHE A 445 8.90 11.22 -8.16
CA PHE A 445 8.16 11.48 -9.39
C PHE A 445 6.93 12.34 -9.09
N PRO A 446 6.89 13.62 -9.52
CA PRO A 446 5.81 14.54 -9.16
C PRO A 446 4.49 14.27 -9.91
N ASN A 447 4.52 13.44 -10.96
CA ASN A 447 3.37 13.06 -11.78
C ASN A 447 3.66 11.78 -12.57
N GLU A 448 2.61 11.20 -13.13
CA GLU A 448 2.64 9.97 -13.93
C GLU A 448 3.59 10.06 -15.14
N ASN A 449 3.64 11.21 -15.83
CA ASN A 449 4.53 11.40 -16.98
C ASN A 449 6.02 11.31 -16.64
N ALA A 450 6.39 11.48 -15.37
CA ALA A 450 7.77 11.35 -14.91
C ALA A 450 8.16 9.88 -14.62
N LEU A 451 7.20 8.95 -14.63
CA LEU A 451 7.47 7.55 -14.35
C LEU A 451 8.28 6.89 -15.46
N PRO A 452 9.22 6.01 -15.10
CA PRO A 452 10.02 5.25 -16.05
C PRO A 452 9.31 4.02 -16.63
N PHE A 453 8.00 3.91 -16.51
CA PHE A 453 7.21 2.78 -17.02
C PHE A 453 5.89 3.28 -17.63
N GLU A 454 5.28 2.42 -18.44
CA GLU A 454 3.98 2.63 -19.07
C GLU A 454 2.82 2.52 -18.09
#